data_AF-A0A235CLF8-F1
#
_entry.id   AF-A0A235CLF8-F1
#
_cell.length_a   1.000
_cell.length_b   1.000
_cell.length_c   1.000
_cell.angle_alpha   90.00
_cell.angle_beta   90.00
_cell.angle_gamma   90.00
#
_symmetry.space_group_name_H-M   'P 1'
#
loop_
_entity.id
_entity.type
_entity.pdbx_description
1 polymer ?
#
loop_
_entity_poly.entity_id
_entity_poly.type
_entity_poly.pdbx_seq_one_letter_code
_entity_poly.pdbx_strand_id
1 'polypeptide(L)'
;MSTPSKQRIAENEESVHSMALGVTALGDLLSSLDPSAGMSDKTIRSLGYLIQEVGKSMTQKLDENNRLDLEESMKKLRGSHEH
;
A
#
# COMPACT_ATOMS: atom_id res chain seq x y z
N MET A 1 16.45 -4.19 19.79
CA MET A 1 15.35 -5.12 19.46
C MET A 1 14.16 -4.29 19.00
N SER A 2 13.62 -4.56 17.81
CA SER A 2 12.41 -3.87 17.30
C SER A 2 11.17 -4.43 17.99
N THR A 3 10.19 -3.57 18.28
CA THR A 3 8.88 -4.02 18.76
C THR A 3 8.17 -4.80 17.65
N PRO A 4 7.29 -5.78 17.98
CA PRO A 4 6.46 -6.44 16.99
C PRO A 4 5.67 -5.44 16.11
N SER A 5 5.21 -4.32 16.69
CA SER A 5 4.54 -3.25 15.96
C SER A 5 5.44 -2.58 14.92
N LYS A 6 6.69 -2.23 15.26
CA LYS A 6 7.65 -1.64 14.31
C LYS A 6 8.01 -2.58 13.17
N GLN A 7 8.13 -3.87 13.46
CA GLN A 7 8.40 -4.86 12.41
C GLN A 7 7.24 -4.92 11.42
N ARG A 8 5.99 -4.97 11.90
CA ARG A 8 4.79 -4.98 11.04
C ARG A 8 4.64 -3.69 10.23
N ILE A 9 4.96 -2.54 10.82
CA ILE A 9 4.96 -1.25 10.11
C ILE A 9 5.93 -1.28 8.94
N ALA A 10 7.17 -1.74 9.17
CA ALA A 10 8.19 -1.83 8.13
C ALA A 10 7.79 -2.81 7.01
N GLU A 11 7.24 -3.98 7.36
CA GLU A 11 6.73 -4.96 6.37
C GLU A 11 5.60 -4.36 5.52
N ASN A 12 4.70 -3.57 6.12
CA ASN A 12 3.63 -2.90 5.40
C ASN A 12 4.17 -1.76 4.51
N GLU A 13 5.16 -0.99 4.96
CA GLU A 13 5.80 0.06 4.14
C GLU A 13 6.50 -0.53 2.91
N GLU A 14 7.25 -1.62 3.07
CA GLU A 14 7.90 -2.34 1.96
C GLU A 14 6.85 -2.90 0.98
N SER A 15 5.77 -3.46 1.52
CA SER A 15 4.66 -3.97 0.72
C SER A 15 3.94 -2.85 -0.06
N VAL A 16 3.69 -1.69 0.56
CA VAL A 16 3.10 -0.51 -0.10
C VAL A 16 4.02 0.03 -1.18
N HIS A 17 5.32 0.11 -0.90
CA HIS A 17 6.32 0.53 -1.88
C HIS A 17 6.34 -0.38 -3.12
N SER A 18 6.36 -1.70 -2.89
CA SER A 18 6.32 -2.70 -3.97
C SER A 18 5.04 -2.60 -4.81
N MET A 19 3.88 -2.38 -4.16
CA MET A 19 2.62 -2.15 -4.85
C MET A 19 2.62 -0.87 -5.68
N ALA A 20 3.18 0.22 -5.17
CA ALA A 20 3.31 1.48 -5.89
C ALA A 20 4.17 1.34 -7.15
N LEU A 21 5.30 0.61 -7.06
CA LEU A 21 6.14 0.29 -8.21
C LEU A 21 5.37 -0.55 -9.24
N GLY A 22 4.61 -1.55 -8.81
CA GLY A 22 3.78 -2.38 -9.70
C GLY A 22 2.70 -1.58 -10.43
N VAL A 23 2.01 -0.66 -9.73
CA VAL A 23 1.02 0.24 -10.35
C VAL A 23 1.68 1.20 -11.34
N THR A 24 2.87 1.72 -11.02
CA THR A 24 3.62 2.61 -11.92
C THR A 24 4.01 1.87 -13.20
N ALA A 25 4.61 0.68 -13.09
CA ALA A 25 4.96 -0.14 -14.24
C ALA A 25 3.74 -0.50 -15.10
N LEU A 26 2.59 -0.76 -14.46
CA LEU A 26 1.35 -1.01 -15.19
C LEU A 26 0.84 0.26 -15.91
N GLY A 27 0.96 1.42 -15.27
CA GLY A 27 0.66 2.72 -15.89
C GLY A 27 1.54 3.01 -17.09
N ASP A 28 2.84 2.73 -16.99
CA ASP A 28 3.80 2.88 -18.08
C ASP A 28 3.45 1.95 -19.24
N LEU A 29 3.16 0.68 -18.96
CA LEU A 29 2.68 -0.27 -19.97
C LEU A 29 1.43 0.26 -20.66
N LEU A 30 0.44 0.72 -19.90
CA LEU A 30 -0.79 1.30 -20.45
C LEU A 30 -0.52 2.51 -21.34
N SER A 31 0.39 3.39 -20.94
CA SER A 31 0.76 4.59 -21.70
C SER A 31 1.56 4.28 -22.98
N SER A 32 2.31 3.18 -22.98
CA SER A 32 3.13 2.74 -24.12
C SER A 32 2.32 2.03 -25.21
N LEU A 33 1.07 1.66 -24.92
CA LEU A 33 0.21 1.00 -25.89
C LEU A 33 -0.29 2.02 -26.90
N ASP A 34 -0.06 1.72 -28.16
CA ASP A 34 -0.65 2.45 -29.27
C ASP A 34 -2.19 2.28 -29.23
N PRO A 35 -2.97 3.36 -29.10
CA PRO A 35 -4.43 3.30 -29.15
C PRO A 35 -4.96 2.64 -30.44
N SER A 36 -4.19 2.71 -31.54
CA SER A 36 -4.52 2.09 -32.82
C SER A 36 -4.30 0.57 -32.85
N ALA A 37 -3.54 0.02 -31.89
CA ALA A 37 -3.33 -1.42 -31.75
C ALA A 37 -4.55 -2.16 -31.16
N GLY A 38 -5.61 -1.44 -30.81
CA GLY A 38 -6.92 -2.02 -30.48
C GLY A 38 -6.88 -2.85 -29.20
N MET A 39 -6.56 -2.24 -28.06
CA MET A 39 -6.77 -2.91 -26.78
C MET A 39 -8.27 -3.07 -26.53
N SER A 40 -8.72 -4.29 -26.22
CA SER A 40 -10.14 -4.50 -25.95
C SER A 40 -10.58 -3.67 -24.74
N ASP A 41 -11.77 -3.07 -24.77
CA ASP A 41 -12.37 -2.37 -23.62
C ASP A 41 -12.38 -3.24 -22.35
N LYS A 42 -12.47 -4.56 -22.53
CA LYS A 42 -12.40 -5.54 -21.44
C LYS A 42 -11.03 -5.55 -20.76
N THR A 43 -9.95 -5.40 -21.52
CA THR A 43 -8.59 -5.34 -20.97
C THR A 43 -8.39 -4.04 -20.20
N ILE A 44 -8.77 -2.89 -20.77
CA ILE A 44 -8.69 -1.59 -20.10
C ILE A 44 -9.49 -1.60 -18.80
N ARG A 45 -10.72 -2.13 -18.83
CA ARG A 45 -11.57 -2.26 -17.64
C ARG A 45 -10.97 -3.18 -16.58
N SER A 46 -10.42 -4.32 -16.99
CA SER A 46 -9.75 -5.26 -16.06
C SER A 46 -8.55 -4.63 -15.38
N LEU A 47 -7.76 -3.85 -16.12
CA LEU A 47 -6.61 -3.12 -15.58
C LEU A 47 -7.05 -2.00 -14.64
N GLY A 48 -8.12 -1.27 -14.97
CA GLY A 48 -8.73 -0.30 -14.07
C GLY A 48 -9.17 -0.91 -12.73
N TYR A 49 -9.81 -2.08 -12.77
CA TYR A 49 -10.16 -2.82 -11.55
C TYR A 49 -8.93 -3.25 -10.75
N LEU A 50 -7.88 -3.73 -11.42
CA LEU A 50 -6.65 -4.13 -10.74
C LEU A 50 -5.99 -2.95 -10.02
N ILE A 51 -5.87 -1.80 -10.70
CA ILE A 51 -5.32 -0.56 -10.10
C ILE A 51 -6.17 -0.13 -8.89
N GLN A 52 -7.49 -0.21 -9.00
CA GLN A 52 -8.40 0.14 -7.91
C GLN A 52 -8.23 -0.79 -6.70
N GLU A 53 -8.13 -2.10 -6.90
CA GLU A 53 -7.94 -3.07 -5.81
C GLU A 53 -6.57 -2.91 -5.15
N VAL A 54 -5.51 -2.64 -5.92
CA VAL A 54 -4.19 -2.32 -5.36
C VAL A 54 -4.24 -1.04 -4.52
N GLY A 55 -4.92 0.01 -5.01
CA GLY A 55 -5.12 1.25 -4.26
C GLY A 55 -5.85 1.05 -2.93
N LYS A 56 -6.88 0.19 -2.91
CA LYS A 56 -7.56 -0.20 -1.65
C LYS A 56 -6.62 -0.93 -0.71
N SER A 57 -5.84 -1.89 -1.22
CA SER A 57 -4.88 -2.66 -0.40
C SER A 57 -3.79 -1.78 0.20
N MET A 58 -3.26 -0.83 -0.58
CA MET A 58 -2.31 0.17 -0.09
C MET A 58 -2.91 1.02 1.03
N THR A 59 -4.13 1.51 0.84
CA THR A 59 -4.83 2.33 1.85
C THR A 59 -5.03 1.56 3.16
N GLN A 60 -5.49 0.31 3.08
CA GLN A 60 -5.67 -0.54 4.26
C GLN A 60 -4.38 -0.77 5.06
N LYS A 61 -3.24 -0.97 4.37
CA LYS A 61 -1.94 -1.14 5.03
C LYS A 61 -1.44 0.14 5.68
N LEU A 62 -1.66 1.29 5.05
CA LEU A 62 -1.33 2.59 5.65
C LEU A 62 -2.18 2.88 6.89
N ASP A 63 -3.48 2.59 6.83
CA ASP A 63 -4.37 2.72 7.98
C ASP A 63 -3.96 1.78 9.13
N GLU A 64 -3.55 0.55 8.81
CA GLU A 64 -3.01 -0.36 9.80
C GLU A 64 -1.71 0.17 10.44
N ASN A 65 -0.80 0.75 9.65
CA ASN A 65 0.42 1.35 10.18
C ASN A 65 0.12 2.50 11.14
N ASN A 66 -0.81 3.38 10.77
CA ASN A 66 -1.26 4.48 11.65
C ASN A 66 -1.84 3.95 12.96
N ARG A 67 -2.64 2.88 12.91
CA ARG A 67 -3.19 2.23 14.12
C ARG A 67 -2.07 1.65 14.99
N LEU A 68 -1.11 0.93 14.41
CA LEU A 68 0.00 0.32 15.14
C LEU A 68 0.92 1.36 15.78
N ASP A 69 1.17 2.48 15.10
CA ASP A 69 1.98 3.57 15.62
C ASP A 69 1.29 4.29 16.78
N LEU A 70 -0.03 4.51 16.68
CA LEU A 70 -0.84 5.05 17.77
C LEU A 70 -0.83 4.12 18.99
N GLU A 71 -0.99 2.81 18.79
CA GLU A 71 -0.93 1.81 19.86
C GLU A 71 0.43 1.80 20.58
N GLU A 72 1.53 1.91 19.83
CA GLU A 72 2.87 2.00 20.42
C GLU A 72 3.04 3.31 21.20
N SER A 73 2.57 4.42 20.67
CA SER A 73 2.63 5.73 21.33
C SER A 73 1.83 5.75 22.64
N MET A 74 0.63 5.17 22.65
CA MET A 74 -0.20 5.03 23.85
C MET A 74 0.45 4.12 24.90
N LYS A 75 1.09 3.03 24.48
CA LYS A 75 1.83 2.15 25.38
C LYS A 75 2.99 2.88 26.06
N LYS A 76 3.72 3.73 25.33
CA LYS A 76 4.78 4.58 25.89
C LYS A 76 4.22 5.55 26.93
N LEU A 77 3.15 6.26 26.60
CA LEU A 77 2.50 7.20 27.53
C LEU A 77 2.04 6.54 28.84
N ARG A 78 1.43 5.35 28.75
CA ARG A 78 1.03 4.59 29.95
C ARG A 78 2.24 4.17 30.79
N GLY A 79 3.28 3.62 30.17
CA GLY A 79 4.49 3.20 30.89
C GLY A 79 5.26 4.37 31.52
N SER A 80 5.17 5.57 30.94
CA SER A 80 5.75 6.79 31.52
C SER A 80 4.94 7.38 32.68
N HIS A 81 3.71 6.91 32.92
CA HIS A 81 2.88 7.37 34.04
C HIS A 81 2.98 6.47 35.28
N GLU A 82 3.56 5.27 35.13
CA GLU A 82 3.79 4.30 36.22
C GLU A 82 5.18 4.44 36.87
N HIS A 83 5.98 5.44 36.45
CA HIS A 83 7.31 5.79 36.96
C HIS A 83 7.34 7.22 37.49
#